data_AF-A0A7D9KXN8-F1
#
_entry.id   AF-A0A7D9KXN8-F1
#
_cell.length_a   1.000
_cell.length_b   1.000
_cell.length_c   1.000
_cell.angle_alpha   90.00
_cell.angle_beta   90.00
_cell.angle_gamma   90.00
#
_symmetry.space_group_name_H-M   'P 1'
#
loop_
_entity.id
_entity.type
_entity.pdbx_description
1 polymer ?
#
loop_
_entity_poly.entity_id
_entity_poly.type
_entity_poly.pdbx_seq_one_letter_code
_entity_poly.pdbx_strand_id
1 'polypeptide(L)' 'RGRWAKVLLEEVFPDTEGIVRRVTVRTANGVYQRDVRKIWLLEGNLLGQETVVQT' A
#
# COMPACT_ATOMS: atom_id res chain seq x y z
N ARG A 1 2.35 -15.69 -18.00
CA ARG A 1 1.84 -14.65 -17.07
C ARG A 1 2.57 -14.80 -15.74
N GLY A 2 3.34 -13.79 -15.30
CA GLY A 2 4.18 -13.87 -14.11
C GLY A 2 3.38 -13.85 -12.81
N ARG A 3 3.77 -14.67 -11.83
CA ARG A 3 3.20 -14.68 -10.48
C ARG A 3 3.82 -13.53 -9.71
N TRP A 4 3.09 -12.42 -9.58
CA TRP A 4 3.53 -11.30 -8.74
C TRP A 4 3.40 -11.71 -7.28
N ALA A 5 4.48 -11.54 -6.50
CA ALA A 5 4.41 -11.69 -5.06
C ALA A 5 3.48 -10.60 -4.50
N LYS A 6 2.44 -11.02 -3.78
CA LYS A 6 1.60 -10.10 -3.02
C LYS A 6 2.38 -9.73 -1.75
N VAL A 7 2.36 -8.44 -1.41
CA VAL A 7 3.03 -7.94 -0.23
C VAL A 7 2.08 -7.01 0.53
N LEU A 8 2.21 -6.98 1.84
CA LEU A 8 1.51 -6.01 2.68
C LEU A 8 2.37 -4.75 2.74
N LEU A 9 1.75 -3.59 2.52
CA LEU A 9 2.37 -2.29 2.77
C LEU A 9 2.09 -1.91 4.22
N GLU A 10 3.13 -1.75 5.02
CA GLU A 10 2.99 -1.44 6.44
C GLU A 10 2.88 0.06 6.70
N GLU A 11 3.62 0.87 5.94
CA GLU A 11 3.68 2.31 6.14
C GLU A 11 3.61 3.03 4.81
N VAL A 12 2.70 4.00 4.77
CA VAL A 12 2.44 4.81 3.60
C VAL A 12 2.36 6.26 4.03
N PHE A 13 3.38 7.04 3.68
CA PHE A 13 3.45 8.46 4.03
C PHE A 13 2.97 9.27 2.83
N PRO A 14 1.77 9.89 2.89
CA PRO A 14 1.35 10.83 1.87
C PRO A 14 2.24 12.06 1.90
N ASP A 15 2.48 12.65 0.73
CA ASP A 15 3.13 13.95 0.62
C ASP A 15 2.15 15.11 0.92
N THR A 16 2.62 16.34 0.74
CA THR A 16 1.85 17.56 1.00
C THR A 16 0.57 17.67 0.19
N GLU A 17 0.43 16.92 -0.91
CA GLU A 17 -0.76 16.88 -1.75
C GLU A 17 -1.69 15.69 -1.37
N GLY A 18 -1.33 14.92 -0.34
CA GLY A 18 -2.04 13.71 0.05
C GLY A 18 -1.72 12.50 -0.83
N ILE A 19 -0.73 12.59 -1.73
CA ILE A 19 -0.43 11.54 -2.70
C ILE A 19 0.69 10.64 -2.18
N VAL A 20 0.57 9.35 -2.46
CA VAL A 20 1.60 8.38 -2.10
C VAL A 20 2.46 8.08 -3.31
N ARG A 21 3.65 8.68 -3.34
CA ARG A 21 4.61 8.50 -4.45
C ARG A 21 5.61 7.38 -4.17
N ARG A 22 5.94 7.10 -2.91
CA ARG A 22 6.89 6.06 -2.48
C ARG A 22 6.34 5.24 -1.33
N VAL A 23 6.58 3.94 -1.38
CA VAL A 23 6.14 2.99 -0.36
C VAL A 23 7.32 2.19 0.19
N THR A 24 7.24 1.89 1.48
CA THR A 24 8.14 0.95 2.15
C THR A 24 7.51 -0.44 2.12
N VAL A 25 8.23 -1.40 1.55
CA VAL A 25 7.79 -2.77 1.36
C VAL A 25 8.61 -3.69 2.24
N ARG A 26 7.97 -4.38 3.18
CA ARG A 26 8.61 -5.45 3.97
C ARG A 26 8.36 -6.79 3.30
N THR A 27 9.44 -7.49 3.00
CA THR A 27 9.42 -8.85 2.43
C THR A 27 10.20 -9.81 3.33
N ALA A 28 10.10 -11.12 3.07
CA ALA A 28 10.93 -12.12 3.75
C ALA A 28 12.45 -11.88 3.58
N ASN A 29 12.85 -11.16 2.52
CA ASN A 29 14.24 -10.91 2.18
C ASN A 29 14.74 -9.53 2.69
N GLY A 30 13.88 -8.76 3.34
CA GLY A 30 14.21 -7.43 3.87
C GLY A 30 13.22 -6.34 3.48
N VAL A 31 13.62 -5.11 3.78
CA VAL A 31 12.82 -3.89 3.60
C VAL A 31 13.34 -3.10 2.40
N TYR A 32 12.43 -2.71 1.50
CA TYR A 32 12.75 -1.98 0.28
C TYR A 32 11.89 -0.74 0.13
N GLN A 33 12.49 0.35 -0.37
CA GLN A 33 11.72 1.50 -0.87
C GLN A 33 11.46 1.35 -2.37
N ARG A 34 10.22 1.60 -2.78
CA ARG A 34 9.79 1.53 -4.19
C ARG A 34 8.85 2.68 -4.53
N ASP A 35 9.03 3.25 -5.71
CA ASP A 35 8.12 4.26 -6.23
C ASP A 35 6.85 3.60 -6.78
N VAL A 36 5.71 4.24 -6.55
CA VAL A 36 4.41 3.78 -7.03
C VAL A 36 4.28 4.15 -8.51
N ARG A 37 4.34 3.16 -9.40
CA ARG A 37 4.23 3.37 -10.86
C ARG A 37 2.80 3.26 -11.39
N LYS A 38 1.94 2.58 -10.64
CA LYS A 38 0.58 2.22 -11.08
C LYS A 38 -0.28 1.96 -9.86
N ILE A 39 -1.39 2.68 -9.75
CA ILE A 39 -2.44 2.44 -8.75
C ILE A 39 -3.65 1.93 -9.51
N TRP A 40 -4.25 0.84 -9.02
CA TRP A 40 -5.45 0.26 -9.58
C TRP A 40 -6.46 0.11 -8.46
N LEU A 41 -7.72 0.46 -8.75
CA LEU A 41 -8.81 0.08 -7.89
C LEU A 41 -8.93 -1.44 -7.98
N LEU A 42 -8.64 -2.15 -6.90
CA LEU A 42 -8.95 -3.56 -6.80
C LEU A 42 -10.44 -3.64 -6.46
N GLU A 43 -11.29 -3.96 -7.44
CA GLU A 43 -12.72 -4.14 -7.18
C GLU A 43 -12.91 -5.29 -6.18
N GLY A 44 -13.41 -4.94 -5.00
CA GLY A 44 -13.74 -5.84 -3.92
C GLY A 44 -14.25 -5.02 -2.74
N ASN A 45 -15.44 -5.34 -2.24
CA ASN A 45 -16.02 -4.71 -1.05
C ASN A 45 -15.07 -4.84 0.14
N LEU A 46 -14.23 -3.83 0.37
CA LEU A 46 -13.42 -3.69 1.59
C LEU A 46 -14.14 -2.85 2.66
N LEU A 47 -15.31 -2.27 2.33
CA LEU A 47 -16.13 -1.44 3.23
C LEU A 47 -16.89 -2.24 4.31
N GLY A 48 -16.36 -3.39 4.73
CA GLY A 48 -16.89 -4.19 5.84
C GLY A 48 -16.06 -4.08 7.13
N GLN A 49 -15.13 -3.14 7.23
CA GLN A 49 -14.33 -2.92 8.43
C GLN A 49 -14.42 -1.44 8.80
N GLU A 50 -15.25 -1.16 9.82
CA GLU A 50 -15.42 0.16 10.42
C GLU A 50 -14.06 0.79 10.76
N THR A 51 -13.88 2.01 10.28
CA THR A 51 -12.78 2.87 10.65
C THR A 51 -13.03 3.37 12.08
N VAL A 52 -12.34 2.80 13.07
CA VAL A 52 -12.20 3.46 14.37
C VAL A 52 -11.00 4.40 14.27
N VAL A 53 -11.27 5.65 13.90
CA VAL A 53 -10.34 6.76 14.15
C VAL A 53 -10.49 7.09 15.63
N GLN A 54 -9.51 6.74 16.47
CA GLN A 54 -9.47 7.24 17.85
C GLN A 54 -8.81 8.62 17.85
N THR A 55 -9.59 9.60 18.28
CA THR A 55 -9.22 10.98 18.65
C THR A 55 -8.23 11.03 19.81
#